data_AF-A0A1J7C8P9-F1
#
_entry.id   AF-A0A1J7C8P9-F1
#
_cell.length_a   1.000
_cell.length_b   1.000
_cell.length_c   1.000
_cell.angle_alpha   90.00
_cell.angle_beta   90.00
_cell.angle_gamma   90.00
#
_symmetry.space_group_name_H-M   'P 1'
#
loop_
_entity.id
_entity.type
_entity.pdbx_description
1 polymer ?
#
loop_
_entity_poly.entity_id
_entity_poly.type
_entity_poly.pdbx_seq_one_letter_code
_entity_poly.pdbx_strand_id
1 'polypeptide(L)'
;MNPSEKSLCIELENSFNDLLTNLISANSTKKSDKEIEKIFERYFKEIKSEELDTEEMEFVADYFDEIGKILNIQSINKKLNLWTYGIEDYDHEEAVKKASEKILAEERKRYEILFIECQKCKTQLETFILERDNDIPSFEFDIIKCVKCSELNIFDKGCGIKRYRFLNYELIEELPKDQYDLPKALQRLEQLKAQK
;
A
#
# COMPACT_ATOMS: atom_id res chain seq x y z
N MET A 1 -15.87 21.46 1.33
CA MET A 1 -16.76 21.02 2.41
C MET A 1 -17.69 22.16 2.73
N ASN A 2 -19.00 21.92 2.76
CA ASN A 2 -19.93 22.89 3.33
C ASN A 2 -19.91 22.67 4.85
N PRO A 3 -19.88 23.73 5.67
CA PRO A 3 -19.97 23.57 7.10
C PRO A 3 -21.33 22.95 7.46
N SER A 4 -21.33 22.07 8.46
CA SER A 4 -22.52 21.53 9.11
C SER A 4 -23.44 22.65 9.60
N GLU A 5 -24.66 22.27 9.97
CA GLU A 5 -25.60 23.23 10.54
C GLU A 5 -24.98 23.95 11.75
N LYS A 6 -25.18 25.27 11.80
CA LYS A 6 -24.55 26.13 12.82
C LYS A 6 -24.90 25.70 14.25
N SER A 7 -26.11 25.17 14.45
CA SER A 7 -26.58 24.60 15.72
C SER A 7 -25.72 23.40 16.14
N LEU A 8 -25.49 22.46 15.22
CA LEU A 8 -24.68 21.27 15.48
C LEU A 8 -23.23 21.64 15.81
N CYS A 9 -22.66 22.61 15.08
CA CYS A 9 -21.32 23.11 15.35
C CYS A 9 -21.19 23.65 16.78
N ILE A 10 -22.17 24.44 17.23
CA ILE A 10 -22.20 25.01 18.59
C ILE A 10 -22.36 23.90 19.64
N GLU A 11 -23.20 22.90 19.37
CA GLU A 11 -23.42 21.78 20.28
C GLU A 11 -22.14 20.95 20.48
N LEU A 12 -21.48 20.58 19.38
CA LEU A 12 -20.21 19.84 19.41
C LEU A 12 -19.11 20.67 20.10
N GLU A 13 -18.99 21.96 19.77
CA GLU A 13 -18.01 22.86 20.38
C GLU A 13 -18.20 22.95 21.91
N ASN A 14 -19.45 23.08 22.38
CA ASN A 14 -19.75 23.09 23.81
C ASN A 14 -19.38 21.75 24.47
N SER A 15 -19.76 20.62 23.86
CA SER A 15 -19.45 19.28 24.36
C SER A 15 -17.93 19.07 24.50
N PHE A 16 -17.17 19.46 23.48
CA PHE A 16 -15.71 19.35 23.49
C PHE A 16 -15.05 20.29 24.51
N ASN A 17 -15.52 21.53 24.63
CA ASN A 17 -15.01 22.47 25.62
C ASN A 17 -15.27 21.97 27.06
N ASP A 18 -16.44 21.38 27.30
CA ASP A 18 -16.79 20.79 28.59
C ASP A 18 -15.93 19.56 28.88
N LEU A 19 -15.72 18.68 27.90
CA LEU A 19 -14.79 17.55 28.00
C LEU A 19 -13.38 18.04 28.40
N LEU A 20 -12.81 18.97 27.64
CA LEU A 20 -11.46 19.50 27.89
C LEU A 20 -11.36 20.13 29.29
N THR A 21 -12.36 20.90 29.72
CA THR A 21 -12.40 21.49 31.05
C THR A 21 -12.39 20.42 32.16
N ASN A 22 -13.14 19.33 31.97
CA ASN A 22 -13.17 18.22 32.91
C ASN A 22 -11.86 17.42 32.91
N LEU A 23 -11.22 17.23 31.77
CA LEU A 23 -9.94 16.55 31.65
C LEU A 23 -8.80 17.34 32.32
N ILE A 24 -8.75 18.66 32.09
CA ILE A 24 -7.79 19.55 32.75
C ILE A 24 -7.97 19.48 34.28
N SER A 25 -9.21 19.53 34.75
CA SER A 25 -9.54 19.41 36.18
C SER A 25 -9.16 18.05 36.76
N ALA A 26 -9.41 16.95 36.03
CA ALA A 26 -9.05 15.59 36.42
C ALA A 26 -7.53 15.39 36.51
N ASN A 27 -6.77 15.97 35.56
CA ASN A 27 -5.32 15.91 35.58
C ASN A 27 -4.73 16.70 36.76
N SER A 28 -5.32 17.86 37.08
CA SER A 28 -4.90 18.68 38.25
C SER A 28 -5.12 17.97 39.60
N THR A 29 -6.02 16.99 39.65
CA THR A 29 -6.38 16.23 40.86
C THR A 29 -5.72 14.83 40.93
N LYS A 30 -4.77 14.53 40.03
CA LYS A 30 -4.05 13.23 39.94
C LYS A 30 -4.97 12.02 39.81
N LYS A 31 -6.06 12.14 39.04
CA LYS A 31 -6.90 10.98 38.72
C LYS A 31 -6.13 9.94 37.92
N SER A 32 -6.49 8.67 38.09
CA SER A 32 -5.91 7.54 37.35
C SER A 32 -6.36 7.53 35.89
N ASP A 33 -5.57 6.92 35.00
CA ASP A 33 -5.89 6.79 33.56
C ASP A 33 -7.29 6.21 33.32
N LYS A 34 -7.74 5.26 34.16
CA LYS A 34 -9.08 4.68 34.10
C LYS A 34 -10.20 5.68 34.42
N GLU A 35 -9.95 6.65 35.29
CA GLU A 35 -10.93 7.69 35.61
C GLU A 35 -10.99 8.74 34.51
N ILE A 36 -9.85 9.05 33.89
CA ILE A 36 -9.78 9.92 32.72
C ILE A 36 -10.51 9.27 31.53
N GLU A 37 -10.31 7.97 31.31
CA GLU A 37 -11.01 7.18 30.30
C GLU A 37 -12.53 7.19 30.51
N LYS A 38 -13.01 7.09 31.75
CA LYS A 38 -14.45 7.21 32.07
C LYS A 38 -15.04 8.57 31.75
N ILE A 39 -14.27 9.65 31.94
CA ILE A 39 -14.70 11.00 31.55
C ILE A 39 -14.87 11.05 30.03
N PHE A 40 -13.88 10.53 29.30
CA PHE A 40 -13.92 10.42 27.85
C PHE A 40 -15.16 9.66 27.34
N GLU A 41 -15.37 8.45 27.86
CA GLU A 41 -16.50 7.60 27.45
C GLU A 41 -17.85 8.25 27.68
N ARG A 42 -17.99 9.05 28.75
CA ARG A 42 -19.24 9.73 29.05
C ARG A 42 -19.60 10.73 27.96
N TYR A 43 -18.68 11.65 27.66
CA TYR A 43 -18.93 12.69 26.65
C TYR A 43 -19.11 12.10 25.26
N PHE A 44 -18.36 11.06 24.94
CA PHE A 44 -18.49 10.39 23.66
C PHE A 44 -19.84 9.69 23.48
N LYS A 45 -20.38 9.08 24.52
CA LYS A 45 -21.73 8.45 24.50
C LYS A 45 -22.88 9.46 24.50
N GLU A 46 -22.64 10.69 24.97
CA GLU A 46 -23.63 11.76 24.95
C GLU A 46 -23.86 12.30 23.54
N ILE A 47 -22.84 12.21 22.67
CA ILE A 47 -22.99 12.53 21.24
C ILE A 47 -23.68 11.36 20.56
N LYS A 48 -24.88 11.60 20.04
CA LYS A 48 -25.68 10.59 19.34
C LYS A 48 -25.19 10.46 17.91
N SER A 49 -24.46 9.38 17.61
CA SER A 49 -23.98 9.09 16.26
C SER A 49 -25.09 9.03 15.22
N GLU A 50 -26.31 8.63 15.61
CA GLU A 50 -27.49 8.57 14.75
C GLU A 50 -28.01 9.94 14.26
N GLU A 51 -27.57 11.03 14.89
CA GLU A 51 -27.91 12.41 14.51
C GLU A 51 -26.83 13.06 13.62
N LEU A 52 -25.74 12.34 13.32
CA LEU A 52 -24.61 12.81 12.53
C LEU A 52 -24.53 12.09 11.17
N ASP A 53 -24.04 12.78 10.15
CA ASP A 53 -23.62 12.10 8.92
C ASP A 53 -22.23 11.45 9.06
N THR A 54 -21.80 10.71 8.03
CA THR A 54 -20.52 10.00 8.06
C THR A 54 -19.32 10.93 8.21
N GLU A 55 -19.31 12.09 7.55
CA GLU A 55 -18.20 13.05 7.64
C GLU A 55 -18.14 13.68 9.03
N GLU A 56 -19.31 13.98 9.62
CA GLU A 56 -19.43 14.53 10.98
C GLU A 56 -19.00 13.52 12.05
N MET A 57 -19.37 12.25 11.89
CA MET A 57 -18.94 11.17 12.78
C MET A 57 -17.42 10.97 12.75
N GLU A 58 -16.81 10.98 11.55
CA GLU A 58 -15.36 10.89 11.40
C GLU A 58 -14.66 12.11 12.02
N PHE A 59 -15.19 13.31 11.81
CA PHE A 59 -14.65 14.52 12.44
C PHE A 59 -14.66 14.45 13.97
N VAL A 60 -15.77 13.97 14.56
CA VAL A 60 -15.87 13.77 16.01
C VAL A 60 -14.85 12.73 16.48
N ALA A 61 -14.76 11.58 15.78
CA ALA A 61 -13.85 10.51 16.14
C ALA A 61 -12.38 10.96 16.10
N ASP A 62 -11.97 11.70 15.07
CA ASP A 62 -10.64 12.27 14.93
C ASP A 62 -10.30 13.20 16.10
N TYR A 63 -11.23 14.06 16.51
CA TYR A 63 -11.01 14.98 17.62
C TYR A 63 -10.81 14.25 18.97
N PHE A 64 -11.61 13.20 19.24
CA PHE A 64 -11.40 12.37 20.43
C PHE A 64 -10.09 11.59 20.37
N ASP A 65 -9.69 11.06 19.20
CA ASP A 65 -8.41 10.37 19.03
C ASP A 65 -7.21 11.30 19.23
N GLU A 66 -7.27 12.55 18.74
CA GLU A 66 -6.25 13.57 19.00
C GLU A 66 -6.07 13.85 20.50
N ILE A 67 -7.17 14.06 21.23
CA ILE A 67 -7.10 14.27 22.68
C ILE A 67 -6.57 13.00 23.37
N GLY A 68 -7.00 11.81 22.94
CA GLY A 68 -6.52 10.52 23.46
C GLY A 68 -5.01 10.35 23.29
N LYS A 69 -4.46 10.72 22.14
CA LYS A 69 -3.01 10.74 21.85
C LYS A 69 -2.27 11.71 22.77
N ILE A 70 -2.80 12.92 22.98
CA ILE A 70 -2.20 13.91 23.90
C ILE A 70 -2.10 13.37 25.33
N LEU A 71 -3.13 12.65 25.78
CA LEU A 71 -3.19 12.06 27.12
C LEU A 71 -2.55 10.67 27.22
N ASN A 72 -2.04 10.13 26.10
CA ASN A 72 -1.48 8.78 26.00
C ASN A 72 -2.46 7.66 26.43
N ILE A 73 -3.76 7.81 26.10
CA ILE A 73 -4.82 6.85 26.43
C ILE A 73 -5.21 6.08 25.16
N GLN A 74 -4.51 4.99 24.88
CA GLN A 74 -4.72 4.19 23.66
C GLN A 74 -5.98 3.31 23.68
N SER A 75 -6.58 3.09 24.85
CA SER A 75 -7.74 2.20 24.99
C SER A 75 -9.04 2.78 24.45
N ILE A 76 -9.08 4.09 24.16
CA ILE A 76 -10.25 4.80 23.64
C ILE A 76 -10.51 4.45 22.17
N ASN A 77 -9.47 4.16 21.39
CA ASN A 77 -9.58 3.97 19.93
C ASN A 77 -10.55 2.82 19.57
N LYS A 78 -10.53 1.72 20.34
CA LYS A 78 -11.48 0.61 20.14
C LYS A 78 -12.93 1.04 20.38
N LYS A 79 -13.17 1.91 21.36
CA LYS A 79 -14.51 2.40 21.70
C LYS A 79 -14.99 3.44 20.69
N LEU A 80 -14.08 4.29 20.20
CA LEU A 80 -14.33 5.24 19.12
C LEU A 80 -14.74 4.51 17.83
N ASN A 81 -13.98 3.48 17.44
CA ASN A 81 -14.29 2.68 16.25
C ASN A 81 -15.66 2.00 16.36
N LEU A 82 -16.01 1.47 17.53
CA LEU A 82 -17.31 0.85 17.76
C LEU A 82 -18.48 1.84 17.59
N TRP A 83 -18.34 3.06 18.09
CA TRP A 83 -19.40 4.09 17.97
C TRP A 83 -19.45 4.71 16.57
N THR A 84 -18.30 4.82 15.89
CA THR A 84 -18.22 5.39 14.53
C THR A 84 -18.75 4.40 13.49
N TYR A 85 -18.41 3.11 13.62
CA TYR A 85 -18.69 2.12 12.58
C TYR A 85 -19.65 1.01 13.01
N GLY A 86 -20.07 0.96 14.28
CA GLY A 86 -21.04 -0.02 14.79
C GLY A 86 -20.54 -1.46 14.85
N ILE A 87 -19.23 -1.70 14.71
CA ILE A 87 -18.63 -3.04 14.63
C ILE A 87 -17.46 -3.14 15.63
N GLU A 88 -17.46 -4.18 16.47
CA GLU A 88 -16.47 -4.40 17.53
C GLU A 88 -15.02 -4.63 17.02
N ASP A 89 -14.84 -4.88 15.72
CA ASP A 89 -13.56 -5.28 15.09
C ASP A 89 -13.33 -4.71 13.67
N TYR A 90 -14.00 -3.61 13.25
CA TYR A 90 -13.67 -2.99 11.95
C TYR A 90 -12.52 -1.99 12.11
N ASP A 91 -11.29 -2.52 12.13
CA ASP A 91 -10.11 -1.73 11.81
C ASP A 91 -10.11 -1.54 10.29
N HIS A 92 -10.62 -0.39 9.83
CA HIS A 92 -10.71 -0.07 8.41
C HIS A 92 -9.34 -0.19 7.74
N GLU A 93 -8.27 0.23 8.42
CA GLU A 93 -6.91 0.21 7.93
C GLU A 93 -6.39 -1.23 7.78
N GLU A 94 -6.65 -2.09 8.78
CA GLU A 94 -6.29 -3.51 8.72
C GLU A 94 -7.12 -4.28 7.68
N ALA A 95 -8.41 -3.97 7.54
CA ALA A 95 -9.30 -4.57 6.55
C ALA A 95 -8.89 -4.19 5.11
N VAL A 96 -8.59 -2.91 4.87
CA VAL A 96 -8.08 -2.42 3.59
C VAL A 96 -6.72 -3.02 3.29
N LYS A 97 -5.83 -3.13 4.29
CA LYS A 97 -4.52 -3.75 4.13
C LYS A 97 -4.64 -5.23 3.77
N LYS A 98 -5.46 -6.02 4.48
CA LYS A 98 -5.70 -7.44 4.18
C LYS A 98 -6.33 -7.65 2.80
N ALA A 99 -7.30 -6.81 2.42
CA ALA A 99 -7.92 -6.87 1.10
C ALA A 99 -6.90 -6.54 -0.01
N SER A 100 -6.09 -5.49 0.19
CA SER A 100 -5.04 -5.08 -0.75
C SER A 100 -3.94 -6.14 -0.86
N GLU A 101 -3.49 -6.70 0.25
CA GLU A 101 -2.50 -7.79 0.29
C GLU A 101 -3.04 -9.05 -0.38
N LYS A 102 -4.32 -9.38 -0.20
CA LYS A 102 -4.98 -10.50 -0.87
C LYS A 102 -5.05 -10.29 -2.38
N ILE A 103 -5.47 -9.11 -2.84
CA ILE A 103 -5.47 -8.74 -4.27
C ILE A 103 -4.05 -8.81 -4.83
N LEU A 104 -3.06 -8.23 -4.15
CA LEU A 104 -1.65 -8.29 -4.57
C LEU A 104 -1.11 -9.71 -4.59
N ALA A 105 -1.50 -10.58 -3.65
CA ALA A 105 -1.11 -11.98 -3.62
C ALA A 105 -1.79 -12.80 -4.73
N GLU A 106 -3.05 -12.50 -5.04
CA GLU A 106 -3.80 -13.11 -6.14
C GLU A 106 -3.30 -12.63 -7.51
N GLU A 107 -2.89 -11.38 -7.64
CA GLU A 107 -2.14 -10.86 -8.79
C GLU A 107 -0.79 -11.58 -8.89
N ARG A 108 0.03 -11.61 -7.83
CA ARG A 108 1.32 -12.33 -7.84
C ARG A 108 1.20 -13.82 -8.17
N LYS A 109 0.08 -14.48 -7.83
CA LYS A 109 -0.22 -15.87 -8.21
C LYS A 109 -0.65 -16.03 -9.66
N ARG A 110 -1.17 -14.98 -10.31
CA ARG A 110 -1.64 -15.01 -11.71
C ARG A 110 -0.54 -14.86 -12.74
N TYR A 111 0.58 -14.24 -12.39
CA TYR A 111 1.63 -13.94 -13.35
C TYR A 111 2.84 -14.85 -13.18
N GLU A 112 3.15 -15.55 -14.25
CA GLU A 112 4.38 -16.31 -14.39
C GLU A 112 5.58 -15.35 -14.43
N ILE A 113 6.66 -15.70 -13.74
CA ILE A 113 7.92 -14.96 -13.80
C ILE A 113 8.94 -15.82 -14.53
N LEU A 114 9.57 -15.27 -15.57
CA LEU A 114 10.75 -15.87 -16.18
C LEU A 114 12.01 -15.32 -15.50
N PHE A 115 13.00 -16.18 -15.32
CA PHE A 115 14.24 -15.86 -14.66
C PHE A 115 15.43 -16.23 -15.55
N ILE A 116 16.42 -15.35 -15.63
CA ILE A 116 17.75 -15.68 -16.12
C ILE A 116 18.81 -15.19 -15.14
N GLU A 117 19.87 -15.96 -14.93
CA GLU A 117 20.96 -15.54 -14.06
C GLU A 117 21.90 -14.55 -14.78
N CYS A 118 22.20 -13.41 -14.14
CA CYS A 118 23.25 -12.52 -14.63
C CYS A 118 24.61 -13.24 -14.61
N GLN A 119 25.27 -13.31 -15.75
CA GLN A 119 26.52 -14.06 -15.92
C GLN A 119 27.64 -13.58 -15.00
N LYS A 120 27.66 -12.27 -14.65
CA LYS A 120 28.69 -11.66 -13.80
C LYS A 120 28.36 -11.68 -12.31
N CYS A 121 27.20 -11.12 -11.92
CA CYS A 121 26.89 -10.89 -10.50
C CYS A 121 25.91 -11.89 -9.89
N LYS A 122 25.43 -12.87 -10.68
CA LYS A 122 24.54 -13.96 -10.25
C LYS A 122 23.16 -13.51 -9.73
N THR A 123 22.82 -12.23 -9.87
CA THR A 123 21.47 -11.75 -9.61
C THR A 123 20.49 -12.35 -10.61
N GLN A 124 19.35 -12.84 -10.13
CA GLN A 124 18.24 -13.28 -10.97
C GLN A 124 17.63 -12.07 -11.67
N LEU A 125 17.64 -12.09 -13.00
CA LEU A 125 17.04 -11.09 -13.86
C LEU A 125 15.62 -11.57 -14.18
N GLU A 126 14.62 -10.76 -13.83
CA GLU A 126 13.24 -11.19 -13.75
C GLU A 126 12.35 -10.50 -14.79
N THR A 127 11.58 -11.31 -15.52
CA THR A 127 10.55 -10.87 -16.48
C THR A 127 9.19 -11.28 -15.96
N PHE A 128 8.31 -10.31 -15.76
CA PHE A 128 6.94 -10.55 -15.35
C PHE A 128 6.05 -10.77 -16.58
N ILE A 129 5.45 -11.94 -16.74
CA ILE A 129 4.56 -12.26 -17.86
C ILE A 129 3.15 -11.81 -17.51
N LEU A 130 2.64 -10.80 -18.22
CA LEU A 130 1.33 -10.21 -18.02
C LEU A 130 0.22 -10.97 -18.78
N GLU A 131 0.54 -11.51 -19.96
CA GLU A 131 -0.42 -12.19 -20.83
C GLU A 131 0.30 -13.24 -21.70
N ARG A 132 -0.27 -14.44 -21.76
CA ARG A 132 0.14 -15.55 -22.64
C ARG A 132 -0.77 -15.64 -23.85
N ASP A 133 -0.21 -15.98 -25.00
CA ASP A 133 -0.94 -16.26 -26.24
C ASP A 133 -0.17 -17.30 -27.04
N ASN A 134 -0.71 -18.51 -27.16
CA ASN A 134 -0.01 -19.66 -27.75
C ASN A 134 0.28 -19.50 -29.25
N ASP A 135 -0.37 -18.56 -29.92
CA ASP A 135 -0.13 -18.30 -31.35
C ASP A 135 1.10 -17.42 -31.59
N ILE A 136 1.71 -16.87 -30.52
CA ILE A 136 2.91 -16.03 -30.63
C ILE A 136 4.17 -16.91 -30.71
N PRO A 137 4.90 -16.93 -31.84
CA PRO A 137 6.14 -17.68 -31.97
C PRO A 137 7.26 -17.02 -31.16
N SER A 138 8.37 -17.74 -31.00
CA SER A 138 9.61 -17.12 -30.50
C SER A 138 10.32 -16.43 -31.65
N PHE A 139 10.33 -15.08 -31.66
CA PHE A 139 10.81 -14.30 -32.81
C PHE A 139 12.12 -13.55 -32.58
N GLU A 140 12.64 -13.45 -31.35
CA GLU A 140 13.83 -12.64 -31.06
C GLU A 140 14.67 -13.18 -29.89
N PHE A 141 15.96 -12.81 -29.89
CA PHE A 141 16.82 -12.81 -28.72
C PHE A 141 16.95 -11.38 -28.19
N ASP A 142 16.93 -11.20 -26.88
CA ASP A 142 17.13 -9.88 -26.26
C ASP A 142 18.55 -9.75 -25.74
N ILE A 143 19.18 -8.60 -25.99
CA ILE A 143 20.34 -8.15 -25.22
C ILE A 143 19.83 -7.28 -24.09
N ILE A 144 20.08 -7.72 -22.86
CA ILE A 144 19.61 -7.07 -21.64
C ILE A 144 20.78 -6.65 -20.75
N LYS A 145 20.63 -5.55 -20.03
CA LYS A 145 21.62 -5.00 -19.11
C LYS A 145 21.15 -5.14 -17.66
N CYS A 146 21.94 -5.84 -16.85
CA CYS A 146 21.67 -5.98 -15.43
C CYS A 146 21.75 -4.61 -14.72
N VAL A 147 20.68 -4.19 -14.04
CA VAL A 147 20.67 -2.90 -13.30
C VAL A 147 21.73 -2.88 -12.19
N LYS A 148 21.99 -4.03 -11.55
CA LYS A 148 22.92 -4.12 -10.41
C LYS A 148 24.40 -3.97 -10.79
N CYS A 149 24.85 -4.58 -11.87
CA CYS A 149 26.28 -4.62 -12.22
C CYS A 149 26.59 -4.11 -13.64
N SER A 150 25.58 -3.63 -14.36
CA SER A 150 25.65 -3.16 -15.75
C SER A 150 26.15 -4.19 -16.78
N GLU A 151 26.29 -5.46 -16.40
CA GLU A 151 26.67 -6.54 -17.32
C GLU A 151 25.58 -6.76 -18.38
N LEU A 152 26.01 -6.94 -19.64
CA LEU A 152 25.13 -7.33 -20.74
C LEU A 152 24.97 -8.86 -20.76
N ASN A 153 23.74 -9.32 -20.95
CA ASN A 153 23.37 -10.72 -21.02
C ASN A 153 22.47 -10.94 -22.23
N ILE A 154 22.45 -12.17 -22.75
CA ILE A 154 21.49 -12.59 -23.77
C ILE A 154 20.31 -13.28 -23.10
N PHE A 155 19.10 -13.01 -23.57
CA PHE A 155 17.89 -13.63 -23.04
C PHE A 155 16.98 -14.10 -24.17
N ASP A 156 16.48 -15.33 -24.05
CA ASP A 156 15.50 -15.91 -24.96
C ASP A 156 14.20 -16.12 -24.18
N LYS A 157 13.22 -15.26 -24.44
CA LYS A 157 11.91 -15.31 -23.77
C LYS A 157 11.11 -16.57 -24.16
N GLY A 158 11.48 -17.24 -25.25
CA GLY A 158 10.70 -18.35 -25.82
C GLY A 158 9.46 -17.88 -26.58
N CYS A 159 8.50 -18.77 -26.77
CA CYS A 159 7.23 -18.49 -27.45
C CYS A 159 6.10 -18.24 -26.45
N GLY A 160 4.97 -17.78 -26.96
CA GLY A 160 3.72 -17.75 -26.21
C GLY A 160 3.52 -16.53 -25.32
N ILE A 161 4.31 -15.47 -25.49
CA ILE A 161 4.31 -14.30 -24.59
C ILE A 161 3.79 -13.07 -25.35
N LYS A 162 2.65 -12.54 -24.93
CA LYS A 162 1.99 -11.40 -25.58
C LYS A 162 2.33 -10.08 -24.91
N ARG A 163 2.35 -10.05 -23.58
CA ARG A 163 2.67 -8.86 -22.79
C ARG A 163 3.52 -9.24 -21.61
N TYR A 164 4.53 -8.40 -21.33
CA TYR A 164 5.47 -8.62 -20.24
C TYR A 164 6.08 -7.31 -19.75
N ARG A 165 6.77 -7.36 -18.60
CA ARG A 165 7.48 -6.22 -18.01
C ARG A 165 8.82 -6.66 -17.41
N PHE A 166 9.85 -5.87 -17.62
CA PHE A 166 11.17 -6.06 -17.00
C PHE A 166 11.19 -5.48 -15.59
N LEU A 167 11.81 -6.19 -14.64
CA LEU A 167 11.90 -5.73 -13.25
C LEU A 167 13.27 -5.13 -12.91
N ASN A 168 14.34 -5.89 -13.09
CA ASN A 168 15.68 -5.54 -12.59
C ASN A 168 16.78 -5.60 -13.68
N TYR A 169 16.37 -5.42 -14.93
CA TYR A 169 17.25 -5.24 -16.08
C TYR A 169 16.62 -4.27 -17.10
N GLU A 170 17.47 -3.69 -17.95
CA GLU A 170 17.09 -2.82 -19.06
C GLU A 170 17.23 -3.60 -20.38
N LEU A 171 16.27 -3.47 -21.30
CA LEU A 171 16.43 -3.96 -22.67
C LEU A 171 17.33 -3.00 -23.45
N ILE A 172 18.35 -3.54 -24.12
CA ILE A 172 19.32 -2.77 -24.90
C ILE A 172 19.06 -2.93 -26.39
N GLU A 173 18.83 -4.16 -26.85
CA GLU A 173 18.65 -4.46 -28.27
C GLU A 173 17.82 -5.75 -28.42
N GLU A 174 16.91 -5.76 -29.39
CA GLU A 174 16.15 -6.94 -29.81
C GLU A 174 16.78 -7.48 -31.11
N LEU A 175 17.03 -8.79 -31.15
CA LEU A 175 17.71 -9.47 -32.26
C LEU A 175 16.75 -10.48 -32.90
N PRO A 176 16.12 -10.13 -34.03
CA PRO A 176 15.19 -11.00 -34.73
C PRO A 176 15.83 -12.34 -35.14
N LYS A 177 15.16 -13.45 -34.84
CA LYS A 177 15.63 -14.83 -35.07
C LYS A 177 15.67 -15.22 -36.55
N ASP A 178 15.00 -14.47 -37.41
CA ASP A 178 15.11 -14.60 -38.87
C ASP A 178 16.48 -14.12 -39.39
N GLN A 179 17.17 -13.25 -38.64
CA GLN A 179 18.48 -12.68 -38.98
C GLN A 179 19.61 -13.22 -38.09
N TYR A 180 19.30 -13.48 -36.82
CA TYR A 180 20.25 -13.90 -35.79
C TYR A 180 19.94 -15.31 -35.30
N ASP A 181 20.88 -16.22 -35.51
CA ASP A 181 20.94 -17.44 -34.71
C ASP A 181 21.65 -17.15 -33.37
N LEU A 182 21.59 -18.10 -32.43
CA LEU A 182 22.21 -17.93 -31.11
C LEU A 182 23.71 -17.58 -31.20
N PRO A 183 24.54 -18.24 -32.04
CA PRO A 183 25.94 -17.85 -32.21
C PRO A 183 26.13 -16.40 -32.68
N LYS A 184 25.36 -15.92 -33.66
CA LYS A 184 25.42 -14.52 -34.13
C LYS A 184 24.97 -13.55 -33.06
N ALA A 185 23.94 -13.91 -32.29
CA ALA A 185 23.44 -13.08 -31.19
C ALA A 185 24.47 -12.95 -30.07
N LEU A 186 25.16 -14.04 -29.72
CA LEU A 186 26.29 -14.01 -28.78
C LEU A 186 27.47 -13.17 -29.32
N GLN A 187 27.76 -13.27 -30.61
CA GLN A 187 28.79 -12.42 -31.23
C GLN A 187 28.42 -10.93 -31.12
N ARG A 188 27.16 -10.57 -31.35
CA ARG A 188 26.66 -9.19 -31.20
C ARG A 188 26.76 -8.70 -29.76
N LEU A 189 26.42 -9.56 -28.79
CA LEU A 189 26.59 -9.27 -27.36
C LEU A 189 28.05 -8.89 -27.04
N GLU A 190 29.01 -9.68 -27.48
CA GLU A 190 30.43 -9.42 -27.21
C GLU A 190 30.94 -8.15 -27.91
N GLN A 191 30.44 -7.83 -29.11
CA GLN A 191 30.74 -6.56 -29.78
C GLN A 191 30.28 -5.35 -28.95
N LEU A 192 29.08 -5.41 -28.37
CA LEU A 192 28.58 -4.33 -27.51
C LEU A 192 29.36 -4.21 -26.20
N LYS A 193 29.82 -5.33 -25.63
CA LYS A 193 30.67 -5.33 -24.43
C LYS A 193 32.02 -4.67 -24.70
N ALA A 194 32.59 -4.86 -25.88
CA ALA A 194 33.87 -4.27 -26.27
C ALA A 194 33.82 -2.76 -26.60
N GLN A 195 32.62 -2.20 -26.79
CA GLN A 195 32.41 -0.76 -27.10
C GLN A 195 32.20 0.12 -25.86
N LYS A 196 32.17 -0.46 -24.66
CA LYS A 196 32.05 0.22 -23.36
C LYS A 196 33.36 0.18 -22.59
#